data_AF-A0A377LSM3-F1
#
_entry.id   AF-A0A377LSM3-F1
#
_cell.length_a   1.000
_cell.length_b   1.000
_cell.length_c   1.000
_cell.angle_alpha   90.00
_cell.angle_beta   90.00
_cell.angle_gamma   90.00
#
_symmetry.space_group_name_H-M   'P 1'
#
loop_
_entity.id
_entity.type
_entity.pdbx_description
1 polymer ?
#
loop_
_entity_poly.entity_id
_entity_poly.type
_entity_poly.pdbx_seq_one_letter_code
_entity_poly.pdbx_strand_id
1 'polypeptide(L)' 'MVLDIANDSHLMADLPWIAESIQLRNIYTDPLNVLQAELLHRSRLAEEEGKDPDPRVEQALMVTIAGVAAGMRNTG' A
#
# COMPACT_ATOMS: atom_id res chain seq x y z
N MET A 1 -11.61 16.78 12.98
CA MET A 1 -11.09 16.74 14.36
C MET A 1 -9.59 17.03 14.42
N VAL A 2 -8.70 16.24 13.80
CA VAL A 2 -7.23 16.50 13.87
C VAL A 2 -6.85 17.83 13.22
N LEU A 3 -7.32 18.08 11.99
CA LEU A 3 -7.08 19.35 11.27
C LEU A 3 -7.68 20.55 12.02
N ASP A 4 -8.86 20.40 12.60
CA ASP A 4 -9.52 21.47 13.37
C ASP A 4 -8.72 21.83 14.63
N ILE A 5 -8.13 20.83 15.31
CA ILE A 5 -7.26 21.04 16.48
C ILE A 5 -5.96 21.73 16.06
N ALA A 6 -5.38 21.32 14.93
CA ALA A 6 -4.17 21.92 14.38
C ALA A 6 -4.42 23.30 13.73
N ASN A 7 -5.68 23.69 13.51
CA ASN A 7 -6.09 24.86 12.73
C ASN A 7 -5.53 24.86 11.29
N ASP A 8 -5.43 23.67 10.69
CA ASP A 8 -4.89 23.44 9.35
C ASP A 8 -5.98 23.15 8.32
N SER A 9 -5.76 23.59 7.08
CA SER A 9 -6.66 23.29 5.95
C SER A 9 -6.42 21.92 5.32
N HIS A 10 -5.25 21.32 5.54
CA HIS A 10 -4.85 20.03 4.97
C HIS A 10 -3.77 19.37 5.84
N LEU A 11 -3.57 18.06 5.66
CA LEU A 11 -2.58 17.30 6.42
C LEU A 11 -1.16 17.80 6.10
N MET A 12 -0.34 17.94 7.15
CA MET A 12 1.08 18.32 7.05
C MET A 12 1.32 19.70 6.43
N ALA A 13 0.43 20.67 6.66
CA ALA A 13 0.57 22.03 6.12
C ALA A 13 1.92 22.69 6.49
N ASP A 14 2.43 22.42 7.69
CA ASP A 14 3.73 22.91 8.17
C ASP A 14 4.96 22.15 7.64
N LEU A 15 4.75 21.02 6.94
CA LEU A 15 5.81 20.13 6.46
C LEU A 15 5.70 19.89 4.94
N PRO A 16 5.74 20.95 4.10
CA PRO A 16 5.39 20.86 2.68
C PRO A 16 6.27 19.88 1.89
N TRP A 17 7.56 19.82 2.20
CA TRP A 17 8.48 18.88 1.55
C TRP A 17 8.19 17.41 1.89
N ILE A 18 7.78 17.13 3.14
CA ILE A 18 7.39 15.78 3.56
C ILE A 18 6.07 15.40 2.89
N ALA A 19 5.13 16.33 2.80
CA ALA A 19 3.85 16.14 2.12
C ALA A 19 4.05 15.80 0.63
N GLU A 20 4.90 16.56 -0.08
CA GLU A 20 5.25 16.30 -1.48
C GLU A 20 5.95 14.94 -1.63
N SER A 21 6.89 14.61 -0.74
CA SER A 21 7.57 13.31 -0.76
C SER A 21 6.61 12.15 -0.54
N ILE A 22 5.61 12.27 0.33
CA ILE A 22 4.56 11.26 0.53
C ILE A 22 3.68 11.17 -0.72
N GLN A 23 3.26 12.30 -1.28
CA GLN A 23 2.42 12.33 -2.47
C GLN A 23 3.09 11.62 -3.66
N LEU A 24 4.38 11.84 -3.86
CA LEU A 24 5.15 11.16 -4.90
C LEU A 24 5.21 9.64 -4.64
N ARG A 25 5.40 9.20 -3.40
CA ARG A 25 5.42 7.76 -3.06
C ARG A 25 4.05 7.10 -3.26
N ASN A 26 2.96 7.81 -3.00
CA ASN A 26 1.60 7.30 -3.20
C ASN A 26 1.35 6.95 -4.68
N ILE A 27 1.80 7.79 -5.62
CA ILE A 27 1.67 7.54 -7.07
C ILE A 27 2.23 6.15 -7.46
N TYR A 28 3.34 5.73 -6.87
CA TYR A 28 3.97 4.44 -7.16
C TYR A 28 3.45 3.29 -6.29
N THR A 29 2.89 3.58 -5.12
CA THR A 29 2.34 2.57 -4.20
C THR A 29 0.93 2.15 -4.61
N ASP A 30 0.14 3.06 -5.17
CA ASP A 30 -1.22 2.81 -5.66
C ASP A 30 -1.33 1.60 -6.60
N PRO A 31 -0.54 1.48 -7.68
CA PRO A 31 -0.64 0.31 -8.55
C PRO A 31 -0.25 -1.00 -7.85
N LEU A 32 0.67 -0.96 -6.87
CA LEU A 32 1.03 -2.14 -6.09
C LEU A 32 -0.12 -2.58 -5.18
N ASN A 33 -0.86 -1.64 -4.57
CA ASN A 33 -2.04 -1.97 -3.76
C ASN A 33 -3.14 -2.62 -4.61
N VAL A 34 -3.42 -2.08 -5.79
CA VAL A 34 -4.40 -2.65 -6.72
C VAL A 34 -4.00 -4.07 -7.14
N LEU A 35 -2.73 -4.27 -7.51
CA LEU A 35 -2.21 -5.58 -7.87
C LEU A 35 -2.26 -6.55 -6.68
N GLN A 36 -1.89 -6.11 -5.48
CA GLN A 36 -1.90 -6.92 -4.28
C GLN A 36 -3.32 -7.41 -3.93
N ALA A 37 -4.35 -6.56 -4.13
CA ALA A 37 -5.74 -6.95 -3.92
C ALA A 37 -6.16 -8.11 -4.83
N GLU A 38 -5.81 -8.05 -6.13
CA GLU A 38 -6.07 -9.13 -7.09
C GLU A 38 -5.29 -10.41 -6.75
N LEU A 39 -4.02 -10.29 -6.35
CA LEU A 39 -3.20 -11.44 -5.94
C LEU A 39 -3.76 -12.12 -4.68
N LEU A 40 -4.21 -11.34 -3.70
CA LEU A 40 -4.90 -11.84 -2.52
C LEU A 40 -6.20 -12.54 -2.89
N HIS A 41 -6.98 -11.99 -3.82
CA HIS A 41 -8.20 -12.62 -4.31
C HIS A 41 -7.92 -14.00 -4.91
N ARG A 42 -6.93 -14.11 -5.82
CA ARG A 42 -6.53 -15.39 -6.42
C ARG A 42 -6.01 -16.39 -5.41
N SER A 43 -5.16 -15.94 -4.49
CA SER A 43 -4.59 -16.79 -3.44
C SER A 43 -5.67 -17.41 -2.57
N ARG A 44 -6.65 -16.60 -2.14
CA ARG A 44 -7.77 -17.06 -1.30
C ARG A 44 -8.73 -17.97 -2.07
N LEU A 45 -9.01 -17.66 -3.34
CA LEU A 45 -9.86 -18.50 -4.17
C LEU A 45 -9.25 -19.91 -4.38
N ALA A 46 -7.93 -19.98 -4.63
CA ALA A 46 -7.24 -21.26 -4.76
C ALA A 46 -7.33 -22.10 -3.47
N GLU A 47 -7.18 -21.45 -2.31
CA GLU A 47 -7.34 -22.08 -1.00
C GLU A 47 -8.77 -22.60 -0.78
N GLU A 48 -9.79 -21.80 -1.10
CA GLU A 48 -11.21 -22.17 -1.01
C GLU A 48 -11.56 -23.36 -1.92
N GLU A 49 -10.94 -23.44 -3.09
CA GLU A 49 -11.12 -24.54 -4.05
C GLU A 49 -10.27 -25.78 -3.71
N GLY A 50 -9.47 -25.74 -2.64
CA GLY A 50 -8.59 -26.84 -2.23
C GLY A 50 -7.45 -27.10 -3.22
N LYS A 51 -7.04 -26.09 -4.00
CA LYS A 51 -5.91 -26.18 -4.93
C LYS A 51 -4.60 -25.90 -4.19
N ASP A 52 -3.52 -26.52 -4.67
CA ASP A 52 -2.19 -26.17 -4.21
C ASP A 52 -1.88 -24.70 -4.55
N PRO A 53 -1.17 -23.96 -3.66
CA PRO A 53 -0.78 -22.58 -3.92
C PRO A 53 0.04 -22.44 -5.20
N ASP A 54 -0.26 -21.41 -6.02
CA ASP A 54 0.54 -21.07 -7.20
C ASP A 54 1.79 -20.27 -6.79
N PRO A 55 3.01 -20.80 -6.96
CA PRO A 55 4.23 -20.12 -6.54
C PRO A 55 4.43 -18.75 -7.20
N ARG A 56 3.85 -18.54 -8.39
CA ARG A 56 3.92 -17.25 -9.09
C ARG A 56 3.05 -16.20 -8.42
N VAL A 57 1.88 -16.61 -7.90
CA VAL A 57 0.98 -15.73 -7.15
C VAL A 57 1.61 -15.36 -5.82
N GLU A 58 2.19 -16.34 -5.11
CA GLU A 58 2.90 -16.09 -3.85
C GLU A 58 4.09 -15.15 -4.04
N GLN A 59 4.92 -15.41 -5.06
CA GLN A 59 6.08 -14.56 -5.34
C GLN A 59 5.65 -13.13 -5.71
N ALA A 60 4.63 -12.98 -6.55
CA ALA A 60 4.10 -11.66 -6.89
C ALA A 60 3.53 -10.93 -5.67
N LEU A 61 2.86 -11.65 -4.76
CA LEU A 61 2.30 -11.10 -3.53
C LEU A 61 3.41 -10.64 -2.56
N MET A 62 4.51 -11.39 -2.47
CA MET A 62 5.70 -10.97 -1.74
C MET A 62 6.34 -9.71 -2.34
N VAL A 63 6.37 -9.59 -3.68
CA VAL A 63 6.88 -8.38 -4.35
C VAL A 63 6.00 -7.17 -4.04
N THR A 64 4.67 -7.29 -4.05
CA THR A 64 3.79 -6.18 -3.70
C THR A 64 3.92 -5.81 -2.22
N ILE A 65 4.02 -6.78 -1.31
CA ILE A 65 4.24 -6.52 0.12
C ILE A 65 5.53 -5.72 0.33
N ALA A 66 6.64 -6.17 -0.26
CA ALA A 66 7.93 -5.48 -0.13
C ALA A 66 7.90 -4.08 -0.76
N GLY A 67 7.26 -3.93 -1.92
CA GLY A 67 7.14 -2.65 -2.61
C GLY A 67 6.28 -1.64 -1.85
N VAL A 68 5.12 -2.07 -1.32
CA VAL A 68 4.27 -1.23 -0.48
C VAL A 68 5.01 -0.81 0.79
N ALA A 69 5.68 -1.74 1.47
CA ALA A 69 6.48 -1.42 2.66
C ALA A 69 7.57 -0.39 2.36
N ALA A 70 8.27 -0.52 1.24
CA ALA A 70 9.29 0.44 0.81
C ALA A 70 8.71 1.84 0.50
N GLY A 71 7.51 1.91 -0.09
CA GLY A 71 6.80 3.16 -0.36
C GLY A 71 6.27 3.84 0.91
N MET A 72 5.74 3.06 1.85
CA MET A 72 5.14 3.58 3.09
C MET A 72 6.18 4.06 4.10
N ARG A 73 7.39 3.47 4.11
CA ARG A 73 8.46 3.80 5.07
C ARG A 73 7.99 3.63 6.53
N ASN A 74 8.18 4.64 7.38
CA ASN A 74 7.83 4.59 8.80
C ASN A 74 6.35 4.89 9.01
N THR A 75 5.63 3.92 9.58
CA THR A 75 4.18 4.02 9.83
C THR A 75 3.81 3.81 11.30
N GLY A 76 4.79 3.79 12.21
CA GLY A 76 4.63 3.57 13.65
C GLY A 76 5.65 4.33 14.47
#